data_AF-A0A7J6TH11-F1
#
_entry.id   AF-A0A7J6TH11-F1
#
_cell.length_a   1.000
_cell.length_b   1.000
_cell.length_c   1.000
_cell.angle_alpha   90.00
_cell.angle_beta   90.00
_cell.angle_gamma   90.00
#
_symmetry.space_group_name_H-M   'P 1'
#
loop_
_entity.id
_entity.type
_entity.pdbx_description
1 polymer ?
#
loop_
_entity_poly.entity_id
_entity_poly.type
_entity_poly.pdbx_seq_one_letter_code
_entity_poly.pdbx_strand_id
1 'polypeptide(L)'
;GIIGAQGSNAIGVTGIAWNIAIMPLKFLDANGSGRVSDAMRALNYAIQMGATISQNSWTCHGCEHTAIRMAIQKAGSAHGHVYVASAGNKAANNDNPLVPTIPCSFKLDNIICVGATDDAGKYTTWSNWGTDGKVEHLKQHQWLLV
;
A
#
# COMPACT_ATOMS: atom_id res chain seq x y z
N GLY A 1 -13.15 0.44 -5.86
CA GLY A 1 -14.26 0.39 -4.89
C GLY A 1 -13.98 1.32 -3.73
N ILE A 2 -13.15 0.88 -2.79
CA ILE A 2 -12.84 1.61 -1.54
C ILE A 2 -12.30 3.03 -1.81
N ILE A 3 -11.33 3.18 -2.71
CA ILE A 3 -10.73 4.50 -3.00
C ILE A 3 -11.75 5.45 -3.64
N GLY A 4 -12.28 5.11 -4.82
CA GLY A 4 -13.02 6.08 -5.64
C GLY A 4 -14.21 5.51 -6.38
N ALA A 5 -15.00 4.63 -5.76
CA ALA A 5 -16.35 4.37 -6.27
C ALA A 5 -17.15 5.68 -6.30
N GLN A 6 -17.88 5.92 -7.38
CA GLN A 6 -18.68 7.12 -7.55
C GLN A 6 -19.80 7.15 -6.49
N GLY A 7 -19.82 8.18 -5.66
CA GLY A 7 -20.92 8.44 -4.74
C GLY A 7 -22.08 9.21 -5.37
N SER A 8 -23.16 9.34 -4.59
CA SER A 8 -24.41 10.04 -4.95
C SER A 8 -25.03 9.66 -6.30
N ASN A 9 -24.79 8.43 -6.77
CA ASN A 9 -25.41 7.89 -7.99
C ASN A 9 -26.50 6.83 -7.70
N ALA A 10 -26.86 6.63 -6.42
CA ALA A 10 -27.82 5.65 -5.94
C ALA A 10 -27.51 4.17 -6.30
N ILE A 11 -26.25 3.85 -6.63
CA ILE A 11 -25.82 2.50 -7.02
C ILE A 11 -24.66 2.04 -6.11
N GLY A 12 -24.86 0.91 -5.42
CA GLY A 12 -23.77 0.23 -4.71
C GLY A 12 -23.19 1.02 -3.53
N VAL A 13 -21.91 1.38 -3.63
CA VAL A 13 -21.11 1.97 -2.53
C VAL A 13 -20.42 3.27 -2.98
N THR A 14 -20.03 4.10 -2.01
CA THR A 14 -19.25 5.33 -2.24
C THR A 14 -17.80 5.12 -1.82
N GLY A 15 -16.86 5.57 -2.64
CA GLY A 15 -15.44 5.59 -2.32
C GLY A 15 -15.07 6.74 -1.40
N ILE A 16 -13.96 6.62 -0.69
CA ILE A 16 -13.45 7.62 0.25
C ILE A 16 -13.13 8.94 -0.48
N ALA A 17 -12.56 8.84 -1.69
CA ALA A 17 -12.25 9.93 -2.60
C ALA A 17 -12.94 9.67 -3.96
N TRP A 18 -14.22 9.99 -4.04
CA TRP A 18 -15.13 9.70 -5.16
C TRP A 18 -15.09 10.72 -6.31
N ASN A 19 -14.20 11.72 -6.23
CA ASN A 19 -13.89 12.67 -7.30
C ASN A 19 -12.38 12.67 -7.62
N ILE A 20 -11.90 11.57 -8.18
CA ILE A 20 -10.48 11.36 -8.55
C ILE A 20 -10.38 10.61 -9.88
N ALA A 21 -9.22 10.66 -10.51
CA ALA A 21 -8.86 9.75 -11.59
C ALA A 21 -8.18 8.48 -11.02
N ILE A 22 -8.50 7.32 -11.58
CA ILE A 22 -7.93 6.02 -11.16
C ILE A 22 -7.17 5.41 -12.34
N MET A 23 -5.93 4.96 -12.08
CA MET A 23 -5.07 4.28 -13.04
C MET A 23 -4.86 2.82 -12.63
N PRO A 24 -5.61 1.86 -13.20
CA PRO A 24 -5.46 0.46 -12.86
C PRO A 24 -4.21 -0.13 -13.51
N LEU A 25 -3.28 -0.63 -12.70
CA LEU A 25 -2.05 -1.28 -13.18
C LEU A 25 -2.01 -2.74 -12.75
N LYS A 26 -2.32 -3.64 -13.68
CA LYS A 26 -2.37 -5.08 -13.42
C LYS A 26 -0.97 -5.70 -13.52
N PHE A 27 -0.50 -6.27 -12.41
CA PHE A 27 0.72 -7.10 -12.39
C PHE A 27 0.54 -8.44 -11.65
N LEU A 28 -0.62 -8.65 -11.01
CA LEU A 28 -1.01 -9.90 -10.37
C LEU A 28 -1.92 -10.73 -11.30
N ASP A 29 -1.74 -12.05 -11.28
CA ASP A 29 -2.54 -13.03 -11.99
C ASP A 29 -3.89 -13.30 -11.30
N ALA A 30 -4.65 -14.28 -11.78
CA ALA A 30 -5.96 -14.64 -11.23
C ALA A 30 -5.89 -15.24 -9.81
N ASN A 31 -4.73 -15.74 -9.39
CA ASN A 31 -4.48 -16.28 -8.05
C ASN A 31 -3.92 -15.22 -7.09
N GLY A 32 -3.80 -13.96 -7.53
CA GLY A 32 -3.20 -12.88 -6.75
C GLY A 32 -1.68 -12.95 -6.65
N SER A 33 -1.02 -13.71 -7.54
CA SER A 33 0.45 -13.86 -7.57
C SER A 33 1.06 -13.03 -8.69
N GLY A 34 2.29 -12.55 -8.50
CA GLY A 34 3.00 -11.77 -9.51
C GLY A 34 4.46 -11.57 -9.14
N ARG A 35 5.24 -10.97 -10.04
CA ARG A 35 6.67 -10.72 -9.82
C ARG A 35 6.88 -9.30 -9.28
N VAL A 36 7.82 -9.17 -8.33
CA VAL A 36 8.29 -7.86 -7.85
C VAL A 36 8.80 -6.97 -8.98
N SER A 37 9.41 -7.56 -10.01
CA SER A 37 9.84 -6.83 -11.21
C SER A 37 8.68 -6.17 -11.96
N ASP A 38 7.51 -6.82 -11.99
CA ASP A 38 6.32 -6.28 -12.66
C ASP A 38 5.67 -5.18 -11.82
N ALA A 39 5.69 -5.32 -10.49
CA ALA A 39 5.32 -4.25 -9.58
C ALA A 39 6.20 -2.99 -9.76
N MET A 40 7.51 -3.17 -9.93
CA MET A 40 8.42 -2.06 -10.23
C MET A 40 8.14 -1.40 -11.59
N ARG A 41 7.80 -2.18 -12.62
CA ARG A 41 7.38 -1.63 -13.93
C ARG A 41 6.09 -0.82 -13.81
N ALA A 42 5.12 -1.32 -13.04
CA ALA A 42 3.88 -0.60 -12.75
C ALA A 42 4.15 0.72 -12.02
N LEU A 43 4.98 0.73 -10.97
CA LEU A 43 5.35 1.95 -10.26
C LEU A 43 6.01 2.99 -11.20
N ASN A 44 6.96 2.54 -12.03
CA ASN A 44 7.62 3.41 -12.99
C ASN A 44 6.62 4.01 -14.00
N TYR A 45 5.67 3.21 -14.50
CA TYR A 45 4.62 3.69 -15.39
C TYR A 45 3.72 4.71 -14.69
N ALA A 46 3.28 4.44 -13.46
CA ALA A 46 2.45 5.36 -12.68
C ALA A 46 3.13 6.74 -12.53
N ILE A 47 4.42 6.75 -12.19
CA ILE A 47 5.22 7.97 -12.06
C ILE A 47 5.33 8.70 -13.40
N GLN A 48 5.62 7.99 -14.49
CA GLN A 48 5.71 8.58 -15.83
C GLN A 48 4.40 9.23 -16.28
N MET A 49 3.27 8.66 -15.87
CA MET A 49 1.94 9.19 -16.17
C MET A 49 1.48 10.26 -15.17
N GLY A 50 2.32 10.67 -14.21
CA GLY A 50 2.05 11.74 -13.27
C GLY A 50 1.20 11.35 -12.06
N ALA A 51 1.09 10.06 -11.74
CA ALA A 51 0.43 9.64 -10.51
C ALA A 51 1.22 10.13 -9.28
N THR A 52 0.55 10.82 -8.37
CA THR A 52 1.14 11.35 -7.12
C THR A 52 1.06 10.36 -5.96
N ILE A 53 0.11 9.43 -6.01
CA ILE A 53 -0.11 8.40 -4.99
C ILE A 53 -0.29 7.04 -5.68
N SER A 54 0.29 5.99 -5.12
CA SER A 54 -0.02 4.60 -5.49
C SER A 54 -0.52 3.82 -4.28
N GLN A 55 -1.48 2.94 -4.55
CA GLN A 55 -2.01 1.97 -3.62
C GLN A 55 -1.41 0.60 -3.95
N ASN A 56 -0.84 -0.06 -2.94
CA ASN A 56 -0.12 -1.32 -3.12
C ASN A 56 -0.58 -2.36 -2.09
N SER A 57 -1.76 -2.96 -2.34
CA SER A 57 -2.34 -4.06 -1.55
C SER A 57 -1.69 -5.41 -1.87
N TRP A 58 -0.39 -5.50 -1.67
CA TRP A 58 0.37 -6.71 -1.82
C TRP A 58 1.55 -6.68 -0.86
N THR A 59 2.00 -7.87 -0.47
CA THR A 59 3.22 -8.03 0.32
C THR A 59 4.03 -9.17 -0.24
N CYS A 60 5.30 -9.20 0.12
CA CYS A 60 6.18 -10.29 -0.25
C CYS A 60 7.21 -10.54 0.85
N HIS A 61 7.58 -11.80 1.03
CA HIS A 61 8.54 -12.27 2.03
C HIS A 61 9.73 -12.92 1.32
N GLY A 62 10.95 -12.65 1.78
CA GLY A 62 12.17 -13.18 1.15
C GLY A 62 12.54 -12.58 -0.21
N CYS A 63 11.86 -11.51 -0.64
CA CYS A 63 12.15 -10.78 -1.88
C CYS A 63 12.76 -9.40 -1.63
N GLU A 64 13.35 -9.23 -0.46
CA GLU A 64 14.12 -8.03 -0.15
C GLU A 64 15.29 -7.92 -1.12
N HIS A 65 15.23 -6.90 -1.99
CA HIS A 65 16.29 -6.60 -2.93
C HIS A 65 16.51 -5.09 -2.99
N THR A 66 17.78 -4.69 -3.14
CA THR A 66 18.17 -3.28 -3.30
C THR A 66 17.39 -2.58 -4.42
N ALA A 67 17.07 -3.28 -5.50
CA ALA A 67 16.36 -2.72 -6.65
C ALA A 67 14.96 -2.20 -6.32
N ILE A 68 14.14 -2.97 -5.60
CA ILE A 68 12.79 -2.52 -5.22
C ILE A 68 12.86 -1.39 -4.19
N ARG A 69 13.77 -1.49 -3.19
CA ARG A 69 13.96 -0.43 -2.19
C ARG A 69 14.34 0.89 -2.87
N MET A 70 15.30 0.86 -3.79
CA MET A 70 15.72 2.04 -4.54
C MET A 70 14.62 2.59 -5.44
N ALA A 71 13.82 1.74 -6.08
CA ALA A 71 12.71 2.19 -6.91
C ALA A 71 11.66 2.95 -6.11
N ILE A 72 11.26 2.41 -4.95
CA ILE A 72 10.30 3.08 -4.06
C ILE A 72 10.90 4.36 -3.47
N GLN A 73 12.17 4.32 -3.06
CA GLN A 73 12.86 5.50 -2.53
C GLN A 73 12.93 6.63 -3.58
N LYS A 74 13.29 6.28 -4.83
CA LYS A 74 13.35 7.24 -5.94
C LYS A 74 11.97 7.81 -6.28
N ALA A 75 10.92 7.00 -6.22
CA ALA A 75 9.55 7.49 -6.39
C ALA A 75 9.25 8.65 -5.43
N GLY A 76 9.60 8.48 -4.15
CA GLY A 76 9.45 9.52 -3.13
C GLY A 76 10.36 10.71 -3.36
N SER A 77 11.68 10.49 -3.38
CA SER A 77 12.67 11.57 -3.35
C SER A 77 12.74 12.38 -4.63
N ALA A 78 12.50 11.78 -5.80
CA ALA A 78 12.62 12.45 -7.08
C ALA A 78 11.28 12.95 -7.65
N HIS A 79 10.16 12.34 -7.23
CA HIS A 79 8.84 12.62 -7.80
C HIS A 79 7.78 13.01 -6.76
N GLY A 80 8.14 13.07 -5.47
CA GLY A 80 7.19 13.36 -4.40
C GLY A 80 6.08 12.30 -4.27
N HIS A 81 6.31 11.09 -4.80
CA HIS A 81 5.28 10.07 -4.90
C HIS A 81 5.06 9.37 -3.56
N VAL A 82 3.80 9.34 -3.09
CA VAL A 82 3.39 8.63 -1.89
C VAL A 82 3.08 7.18 -2.22
N TYR A 83 3.76 6.26 -1.55
CA TYR A 83 3.64 4.82 -1.75
C TYR A 83 2.87 4.21 -0.57
N VAL A 84 1.56 4.03 -0.73
CA VAL A 84 0.73 3.37 0.30
C VAL A 84 0.86 1.86 0.14
N ALA A 85 1.21 1.16 1.22
CA ALA A 85 1.47 -0.27 1.23
C ALA A 85 0.70 -0.97 2.36
N SER A 86 0.21 -2.19 2.10
CA SER A 86 -0.38 -3.01 3.15
C SER A 86 0.69 -3.56 4.11
N ALA A 87 0.42 -3.56 5.42
CA ALA A 87 1.31 -4.13 6.43
C ALA A 87 1.52 -5.65 6.27
N GLY A 88 0.53 -6.37 5.74
CA GLY A 88 0.53 -7.81 5.61
C GLY A 88 -0.38 -8.51 6.61
N ASN A 89 -0.68 -9.78 6.35
CA ASN A 89 -1.75 -10.54 7.02
C ASN A 89 -1.19 -11.82 7.70
N LYS A 90 -0.05 -11.72 8.37
CA LYS A 90 0.68 -12.86 8.97
C LYS A 90 0.84 -12.75 10.48
N ALA A 91 0.20 -11.78 11.13
CA ALA A 91 0.40 -11.49 12.55
C ALA A 91 1.91 -11.40 12.90
N ALA A 92 2.66 -10.65 12.09
CA ALA A 92 4.11 -10.52 12.22
C ALA A 92 4.55 -9.07 12.49
N ASN A 93 5.68 -8.94 13.18
CA ASN A 93 6.34 -7.66 13.41
C ASN A 93 7.21 -7.28 12.20
N ASN A 94 6.81 -6.24 11.47
CA ASN A 94 7.51 -5.72 10.30
C ASN A 94 8.84 -5.03 10.64
N ASP A 95 9.11 -4.73 11.92
CA ASP A 95 10.42 -4.24 12.38
C ASP A 95 11.43 -5.35 12.64
N ASN A 96 11.01 -6.62 12.59
CA ASN A 96 11.94 -7.74 12.76
C ASN A 96 12.79 -7.90 11.48
N PRO A 97 14.10 -7.60 11.53
CA PRO A 97 14.95 -7.65 10.34
C PRO A 97 15.17 -9.08 9.82
N LEU A 98 14.88 -10.10 10.62
CA LEU A 98 15.04 -11.51 10.22
C LEU A 98 13.92 -12.01 9.29
N VAL A 99 12.76 -11.34 9.31
CA VAL A 99 11.57 -11.72 8.53
C VAL A 99 10.89 -10.49 7.92
N PRO A 100 11.59 -9.77 7.02
CA PRO A 100 11.07 -8.52 6.47
C PRO A 100 9.81 -8.77 5.63
N THR A 101 8.79 -7.94 5.85
CA THR A 101 7.60 -7.87 4.99
C THR A 101 7.75 -6.68 4.07
N ILE A 102 8.02 -6.96 2.80
CA ILE A 102 8.23 -5.95 1.79
C ILE A 102 6.89 -5.51 1.21
N PRO A 103 6.63 -4.19 1.05
CA PRO A 103 7.60 -3.08 1.19
C PRO A 103 7.62 -2.35 2.55
N CYS A 104 6.72 -2.68 3.48
CA CYS A 104 6.62 -1.98 4.77
C CYS A 104 7.91 -2.00 5.61
N SER A 105 8.73 -3.05 5.51
CA SER A 105 10.01 -3.12 6.24
C SER A 105 11.12 -2.20 5.69
N PHE A 106 10.93 -1.50 4.56
CA PHE A 106 11.97 -0.63 3.97
C PHE A 106 12.19 0.70 4.69
N LYS A 107 11.32 1.10 5.63
CA LYS A 107 11.44 2.33 6.44
C LYS A 107 11.81 3.58 5.61
N LEU A 108 11.14 3.76 4.48
CA LEU A 108 11.32 4.92 3.60
C LEU A 108 10.26 5.98 3.92
N ASP A 109 10.64 7.26 3.93
CA ASP A 109 9.75 8.37 4.32
C ASP A 109 8.47 8.50 3.48
N ASN A 110 8.55 8.05 2.22
CA ASN A 110 7.45 8.09 1.27
C ASN A 110 6.55 6.84 1.30
N ILE A 111 6.84 5.87 2.18
CA ILE A 111 5.96 4.73 2.42
C ILE A 111 5.00 5.06 3.56
N ILE A 112 3.71 4.82 3.33
CA ILE A 112 2.70 4.74 4.38
C ILE A 112 2.33 3.27 4.51
N CYS A 113 2.69 2.66 5.63
CA CYS A 113 2.40 1.25 5.90
C CYS A 113 1.07 1.13 6.65
N VAL A 114 0.10 0.41 6.11
CA VAL A 114 -1.28 0.40 6.64
C VAL A 114 -1.61 -0.96 7.24
N GLY A 115 -1.86 -0.99 8.55
CA GLY A 115 -2.38 -2.14 9.28
C GLY A 115 -3.90 -2.22 9.26
N ALA A 116 -4.45 -3.37 9.64
CA ALA A 116 -5.89 -3.60 9.63
C ALA A 116 -6.50 -3.61 11.02
N THR A 117 -7.59 -2.85 11.19
CA THR A 117 -8.41 -2.84 12.39
C THR A 117 -9.82 -3.37 12.11
N ASP A 118 -10.50 -3.81 13.16
CA ASP A 118 -11.94 -4.09 13.14
C ASP A 118 -12.78 -2.81 13.32
N ASP A 119 -14.10 -2.97 13.40
CA ASP A 119 -15.07 -1.90 13.62
C ASP A 119 -14.97 -1.27 15.01
N ALA A 120 -14.38 -1.97 15.99
CA ALA A 120 -14.03 -1.43 17.29
C ALA A 120 -12.69 -0.66 17.29
N GLY A 121 -12.01 -0.56 16.14
CA GLY A 121 -10.71 0.09 16.01
C GLY A 121 -9.57 -0.70 16.67
N LYS A 122 -9.78 -1.99 16.95
CA LYS A 122 -8.74 -2.89 17.48
C LYS A 122 -8.01 -3.54 16.33
N TYR A 123 -6.72 -3.84 16.52
CA TYR A 123 -5.98 -4.64 15.55
C TYR A 123 -6.65 -5.98 15.31
N THR A 124 -6.81 -6.32 14.04
CA THR A 124 -7.25 -7.66 13.66
C THR A 124 -6.15 -8.68 14.02
N THR A 125 -6.54 -9.91 14.36
CA THR A 125 -5.61 -10.96 14.81
C THR A 125 -4.59 -11.38 13.75
N TRP A 126 -4.83 -11.01 12.49
CA TRP A 126 -3.97 -11.33 11.35
C TRP A 126 -3.13 -10.15 10.88
N SER A 127 -3.41 -8.91 11.29
CA SER A 127 -2.64 -7.74 10.86
C SER A 127 -1.19 -7.86 11.30
N ASN A 128 -0.25 -7.60 10.39
CA ASN A 128 1.11 -7.27 10.77
C ASN A 128 1.15 -5.89 11.46
N TRP A 129 2.21 -5.63 12.21
CA TRP A 129 2.43 -4.39 12.96
C TRP A 129 3.90 -3.94 12.90
N GLY A 130 4.18 -2.71 13.34
CA GLY A 130 5.52 -2.16 13.49
C GLY A 130 5.48 -0.77 14.15
N THR A 131 6.54 -0.40 14.84
CA THR A 131 6.73 0.85 15.58
C THR A 131 7.50 1.91 14.78
N ASP A 132 8.34 1.51 13.81
CA ASP A 132 9.30 2.41 13.15
C ASP A 132 8.83 3.04 11.84
N GLY A 133 7.54 2.96 11.52
CA GLY A 133 7.05 3.61 10.30
C GLY A 133 5.55 3.62 10.21
N LYS A 134 4.94 4.70 10.70
CA LYS A 134 3.58 5.17 10.33
C LYS A 134 2.57 4.05 10.05
N VAL A 135 2.43 3.08 10.96
CA VAL A 135 1.23 2.25 11.00
C VAL A 135 0.13 3.15 11.56
N GLU A 136 -0.45 3.98 10.69
CA GLU A 136 -1.49 4.91 11.10
C GLU A 136 -2.76 4.12 11.42
N HIS A 137 -3.18 4.25 12.68
CA HIS A 137 -4.43 3.69 13.20
C HIS A 137 -5.60 4.52 12.71
N LEU A 138 -6.15 4.19 11.55
CA LEU A 138 -7.22 4.99 10.97
C LEU A 138 -8.56 4.49 11.46
N LYS A 139 -9.11 5.26 12.42
CA LYS A 139 -10.47 5.10 12.94
C LYS A 139 -11.47 5.31 11.80
N GLN A 140 -12.67 4.76 11.92
CA GLN A 140 -13.79 4.87 10.97
C GLN A 140 -14.28 6.31 10.65
N HIS A 141 -13.64 7.35 11.23
CA HIS A 141 -13.87 8.77 10.95
C HIS A 141 -12.59 9.57 10.66
N GLN A 142 -11.46 8.90 10.45
CA GLN A 142 -10.23 9.51 9.94
C GLN A 142 -9.78 8.75 8.70
N TRP A 143 -9.81 9.49 7.60
CA TRP A 143 -9.68 9.11 6.22
C TRP A 143 -8.44 8.24 5.95
N LEU A 144 -8.68 7.00 5.51
CA LEU A 144 -7.63 6.10 5.02
C LEU A 144 -7.78 5.91 3.52
N LEU A 145 -6.75 6.26 2.76
CA LEU A 145 -6.60 5.80 1.39
C LEU A 145 -6.17 4.32 1.46
N VAL A 146 -7.11 3.38 1.34
CA VAL A 146 -6.79 1.94 1.30
C VAL A 146 -6.49 1.49 -0.10
#